data_AF-X1EVU6-F1
#
_entry.id   AF-X1EVU6-F1
#
_cell.length_a   1.000
_cell.length_b   1.000
_cell.length_c   1.000
_cell.angle_alpha   90.00
_cell.angle_beta   90.00
_cell.angle_gamma   90.00
#
_symmetry.space_group_name_H-M   'P 1'
#
loop_
_entity.id
_entity.type
_entity.pdbx_description
1 polymer ?
#
loop_
_entity_poly.entity_id
_entity_poly.type
_entity_poly.pdbx_seq_one_letter_code
_entity_poly.pdbx_strand_id
1 'polypeptide(L)' 'MKEKGAYFEEKITYFETAGQENTEETLRLVAERARARGISKIILASTRGDTARLTAERFADTGIK' A
#
# COMPACT_ATOMS: atom_id res chain seq x y z
N MET A 1 11.97 -21.85 -30.22
CA MET A 1 11.35 -22.17 -28.92
C MET A 1 10.93 -20.85 -28.30
N LYS A 2 9.63 -20.55 -28.21
CA LYS A 2 9.17 -19.27 -27.63
C LYS A 2 9.29 -19.37 -26.11
N GLU A 3 10.00 -18.43 -25.50
CA GLU A 3 10.07 -18.26 -24.04
C GLU A 3 8.64 -18.22 -23.49
N LYS A 4 8.32 -19.12 -22.54
CA LYS A 4 7.11 -19.00 -21.73
C LYS A 4 7.26 -17.69 -20.94
N GLY A 5 6.40 -16.71 -21.22
CA GLY A 5 6.33 -15.50 -20.41
C GLY A 5 6.17 -15.86 -18.93
N ALA A 6 6.90 -15.19 -18.06
CA ALA A 6 6.76 -15.35 -16.62
C ALA A 6 5.37 -14.86 -16.20
N TYR A 7 4.59 -15.73 -15.56
CA TYR A 7 3.33 -15.36 -14.93
C TYR A 7 3.59 -14.98 -13.47
N PHE A 8 2.94 -13.92 -12.99
CA PHE A 8 3.01 -13.49 -11.60
C PHE A 8 1.61 -13.56 -10.98
N GLU A 9 1.54 -14.10 -9.77
CA GLU A 9 0.34 -14.10 -8.95
C GLU A 9 0.50 -13.10 -7.81
N GLU A 10 -0.55 -12.34 -7.52
CA GLU A 10 -0.58 -11.41 -6.40
C GLU A 10 -1.93 -11.39 -5.72
N LYS A 11 -1.91 -11.17 -4.41
CA LYS A 11 -3.11 -10.94 -3.61
C LYS A 11 -3.70 -9.57 -3.92
N ILE A 12 -5.02 -9.49 -4.04
CA ILE A 12 -5.78 -8.24 -4.05
C ILE A 12 -6.88 -8.33 -2.99
N THR A 13 -7.15 -7.20 -2.33
CA THR A 13 -8.19 -7.11 -1.30
C THR A 13 -9.26 -6.14 -1.78
N TYR A 14 -10.52 -6.56 -1.69
CA TYR A 14 -11.69 -5.72 -1.94
C TYR A 14 -12.38 -5.44 -0.61
N PHE A 15 -12.73 -4.18 -0.38
CA PHE A 15 -13.58 -3.80 0.76
C PHE A 15 -15.04 -3.84 0.33
N GLU A 16 -15.91 -4.33 1.22
CA GLU A 16 -17.36 -4.41 0.94
C GLU A 16 -17.99 -3.02 0.82
N THR A 17 -17.56 -2.08 1.66
CA THR A 17 -18.02 -0.70 1.68
C THR A 17 -16.86 0.26 1.44
N ALA A 18 -17.15 1.39 0.81
CA ALA A 18 -16.21 2.50 0.70
C ALA A 18 -16.31 3.39 1.94
N GLY A 19 -15.18 3.93 2.39
CA GLY A 19 -15.16 4.86 3.52
C GLY A 19 -13.80 4.97 4.21
N GLN A 20 -13.75 5.86 5.20
CA GLN A 20 -12.53 6.17 5.96
C GLN A 20 -12.10 5.01 6.87
N GLU A 21 -13.03 4.14 7.26
CA GLU A 21 -12.80 2.93 8.05
C GLU A 21 -11.75 2.00 7.42
N ASN A 22 -11.59 2.06 6.09
CA ASN A 22 -10.63 1.23 5.36
C ASN A 22 -9.20 1.81 5.37
N THR A 23 -9.01 3.05 5.81
CA THR A 23 -7.73 3.77 5.64
C THR A 23 -6.58 3.05 6.34
N GLU A 24 -6.79 2.62 7.58
CA GLU A 24 -5.73 1.98 8.36
C GLU A 24 -5.32 0.63 7.75
N GLU A 25 -6.30 -0.20 7.38
CA GLU A 25 -6.04 -1.48 6.73
C GLU A 25 -5.41 -1.30 5.34
N THR A 26 -5.82 -0.26 4.59
CA THR A 26 -5.20 0.10 3.32
C THR A 26 -3.72 0.42 3.50
N LEU A 27 -3.36 1.22 4.52
CA LEU A 27 -1.96 1.54 4.80
C LEU A 27 -1.14 0.29 5.18
N ARG A 28 -1.72 -0.64 5.94
CA ARG A 28 -1.08 -1.92 6.26
C ARG A 28 -0.79 -2.75 5.00
N LEU A 29 -1.78 -2.87 4.11
CA LEU A 29 -1.66 -3.58 2.83
C LEU A 29 -0.66 -2.91 1.88
N VAL A 30 -0.60 -1.58 1.86
CA VAL A 30 0.38 -0.82 1.09
C VAL A 30 1.79 -1.11 1.58
N ALA A 31 2.04 -1.11 2.89
CA ALA A 31 3.36 -1.43 3.43
C ALA A 31 3.80 -2.86 3.11
N GLU A 32 2.87 -3.82 3.17
CA GLU A 32 3.09 -5.22 2.76
C GLU A 32 3.51 -5.31 1.29
N ARG A 33 2.77 -4.65 0.39
CA ARG A 33 3.06 -4.64 -1.05
C ARG A 33 4.36 -3.91 -1.38
N ALA A 34 4.58 -2.75 -0.77
CA ALA A 34 5.75 -1.93 -1.02
C ALA A 34 7.03 -2.70 -0.65
N ARG A 35 7.05 -3.38 0.50
CA ARG A 35 8.15 -4.25 0.89
C ARG A 35 8.37 -5.40 -0.09
N ALA A 36 7.30 -6.11 -0.47
CA ALA A 36 7.39 -7.24 -1.41
C ALA A 36 7.95 -6.84 -2.79
N ARG A 37 7.77 -5.58 -3.19
CA ARG A 37 8.21 -5.04 -4.49
C ARG A 37 9.45 -4.15 -4.41
N GLY A 38 10.03 -3.96 -3.22
CA GLY A 38 11.19 -3.07 -3.03
C GLY A 38 10.88 -1.59 -3.29
N ILE A 39 9.64 -1.17 -3.10
CA ILE A 39 9.20 0.22 -3.28
C ILE A 39 9.42 0.97 -1.96
N SER A 40 10.15 2.09 -2.03
CA SER A 40 10.46 2.94 -0.87
C SER A 40 9.78 4.32 -0.91
N LYS A 41 9.08 4.65 -2.00
CA LYS A 41 8.36 5.91 -2.15
C LYS A 41 6.90 5.66 -2.49
N ILE A 42 6.00 6.29 -1.75
CA ILE A 42 4.56 6.26 -2.01
C ILE A 42 4.02 7.69 -2.19
N ILE A 43 3.00 7.82 -3.03
CA ILE A 43 2.26 9.07 -3.20
C ILE A 43 0.87 8.83 -2.62
N LEU A 44 0.44 9.70 -1.70
CA LEU A 44 -0.86 9.59 -1.05
C LEU A 44 -1.66 10.88 -1.22
N ALA A 45 -2.97 10.74 -1.40
CA ALA A 45 -3.89 11.87 -1.39
C ALA A 45 -4.34 12.14 0.06
N SER A 46 -4.22 13.40 0.51
CA SER A 46 -4.78 13.83 1.79
C SER A 46 -5.20 15.29 1.72
N THR A 47 -6.49 15.55 1.92
CA THR A 47 -7.03 16.91 1.86
C THR A 47 -6.87 17.66 3.18
N ARG A 48 -7.17 16.99 4.30
CA ARG A 48 -7.15 17.58 5.65
C ARG A 48 -5.95 17.16 6.50
N GLY A 49 -5.13 16.23 5.99
CA GLY A 49 -3.92 15.76 6.66
C GLY A 49 -4.10 14.50 7.50
N ASP A 50 -5.32 14.03 7.77
CA ASP A 50 -5.56 12.84 8.62
C ASP A 50 -4.85 11.59 8.07
N THR A 51 -5.01 11.32 6.78
CA THR A 51 -4.32 10.21 6.10
C THR A 51 -2.81 10.40 6.13
N ALA A 52 -2.30 11.60 5.85
CA ALA A 52 -0.87 11.87 5.86
C ALA A 52 -0.24 11.67 7.24
N ARG A 53 -0.92 12.12 8.30
CA ARG A 53 -0.52 11.92 9.68
C ARG A 53 -0.48 10.44 10.05
N LEU A 54 -1.55 9.71 9.74
CA LEU A 54 -1.62 8.27 10.01
C LEU A 54 -0.53 7.50 9.25
N THR A 55 -0.26 7.86 7.99
CA THR A 55 0.84 7.27 7.22
C THR A 55 2.18 7.55 7.89
N ALA A 56 2.47 8.80 8.26
CA ALA A 56 3.72 9.16 8.93
C ALA A 56 3.93 8.35 10.23
N GLU A 57 2.88 8.20 11.04
CA GLU A 57 2.91 7.39 12.27
C GLU A 57 3.16 5.90 11.97
N ARG A 58 2.44 5.31 11.00
CA ARG A 58 2.52 3.87 10.70
C ARG A 58 3.79 3.49 9.93
N PHE A 59 4.41 4.43 9.22
CA PHE A 59 5.52 4.16 8.29
C PHE A 59 6.88 4.58 8.87
N ALA A 60 6.91 5.21 10.05
CA ALA A 60 8.12 5.77 10.69
C ALA A 60 9.36 4.86 10.61
N ASP A 61 9.19 3.57 10.91
CA ASP A 61 10.30 2.59 10.97
C ASP A 61 10.32 1.61 9.78
N THR A 62 9.53 1.88 8.74
CA THR A 62 9.39 0.97 7.60
C THR A 62 10.41 1.23 6.48
N GLY A 63 11.08 2.38 6.52
CA GLY A 63 11.94 2.87 5.43
C GLY A 63 11.17 3.33 4.18
N ILE A 64 9.85 3.25 4.18
CA ILE A 64 8.96 3.76 3.13
C ILE A 64 8.61 5.21 3.44
N LYS A 65 8.67 6.08 2.42
CA LYS A 65 8.44 7.52 2.52
C LYS A 65 7.31 7.99 1.61
#